data_AF-Q8EIL5-F1
#
_entry.id   AF-Q8EIL5-F1
#
_cell.length_a   1.000
_cell.length_b   1.000
_cell.length_c   1.000
_cell.angle_alpha   90.00
_cell.angle_beta   90.00
_cell.angle_gamma   90.00
#
_symmetry.space_group_name_H-M   'P 1'
#
loop_
_entity.id
_entity.type
_entity.pdbx_description
1 polymer ?
#
loop_
_entity_poly.entity_id
_entity_poly.type
_entity_poly.pdbx_seq_one_letter_code
_entity_poly.pdbx_strand_id
1 'polypeptide(L)'
;MTQVRMADIQWPAVVKLTQNDELLYLAHQRDWLELACLYQHQFIDTDLLLDSLGNQYLIRATPTTIHEDPIGELPNLLKQEQKLSLIDFIKWVQKHANAIGQCCVAKLAFTTFAQGMEIVHSLDD
;
A
#
# COMPACT_ATOMS: atom_id res chain seq x y z
N MET A 1 -12.04 12.88 4.01
CA MET A 1 -10.64 12.42 3.90
C MET A 1 -9.74 13.36 4.68
N THR A 2 -8.87 12.83 5.54
CA THR A 2 -8.00 13.64 6.40
C THR A 2 -6.55 13.19 6.20
N GLN A 3 -5.63 14.14 6.05
CA GLN A 3 -4.20 13.84 6.04
C GLN A 3 -3.80 13.21 7.37
N VAL A 4 -3.05 12.11 7.32
CA VAL A 4 -2.62 11.39 8.52
C VAL A 4 -1.13 11.50 8.74
N ARG A 5 -0.71 11.41 10.01
CA ARG A 5 0.69 11.24 10.35
C ARG A 5 1.03 9.76 10.25
N MET A 6 2.28 9.48 9.89
CA MET A 6 2.75 8.10 9.75
C MET A 6 2.65 7.29 11.05
N ALA A 7 2.77 7.95 12.21
CA ALA A 7 2.60 7.34 13.53
C ALA A 7 1.18 6.80 13.79
N ASP A 8 0.19 7.23 13.00
CA ASP A 8 -1.20 6.80 13.12
C ASP A 8 -1.49 5.56 12.23
N ILE A 9 -0.52 5.08 11.45
CA ILE A 9 -0.60 3.89 10.58
C ILE A 9 -0.17 2.65 11.37
N GLN A 10 -0.95 1.57 11.26
CA GLN A 10 -0.65 0.31 11.93
C GLN A 10 0.15 -0.63 11.02
N TRP A 11 1.48 -0.58 11.15
CA TRP A 11 2.39 -1.45 10.40
C TRP A 11 2.29 -2.92 10.85
N PRO A 12 2.54 -3.92 9.98
CA PRO A 12 2.92 -3.77 8.57
C PRO A 12 1.80 -3.23 7.70
N ALA A 13 2.16 -2.74 6.52
CA ALA A 13 1.23 -2.23 5.52
C ALA A 13 1.58 -2.79 4.14
N VAL A 14 0.64 -2.66 3.20
CA VAL A 14 0.89 -2.92 1.78
C VAL A 14 0.50 -1.72 0.94
N VAL A 15 1.29 -1.44 -0.09
CA VAL A 15 0.92 -0.49 -1.14
C VAL A 15 0.35 -1.24 -2.33
N LYS A 16 -0.84 -0.83 -2.77
CA LYS A 16 -1.47 -1.26 -4.02
C LYS A 16 -1.37 -0.12 -5.02
N LEU A 17 -0.49 -0.28 -5.98
CA LEU A 17 -0.47 0.58 -7.16
C LEU A 17 -1.65 0.19 -8.07
N THR A 18 -2.36 1.16 -8.61
CA THR A 18 -3.52 0.91 -9.46
C THR A 18 -3.11 0.20 -10.74
N GLN A 19 -1.91 0.52 -11.25
CA GLN A 19 -1.38 0.08 -12.53
C GLN A 19 -0.64 -1.27 -12.47
N ASN A 20 -0.39 -1.81 -11.27
CA ASN A 20 0.31 -3.08 -11.08
C ASN A 20 -0.50 -4.00 -10.17
N ASP A 21 -0.69 -5.27 -10.52
CA ASP A 21 -1.37 -6.25 -9.67
C ASP A 21 -0.52 -6.73 -8.49
N GLU A 22 0.80 -6.49 -8.52
CA GLU A 22 1.70 -6.71 -7.38
C GLU A 22 1.38 -5.77 -6.21
N LEU A 23 1.53 -6.31 -5.01
CA LEU A 23 1.48 -5.59 -3.74
C LEU A 23 2.91 -5.36 -3.27
N LEU A 24 3.17 -4.18 -2.72
CA LEU A 24 4.47 -3.84 -2.15
C LEU A 24 4.36 -3.93 -0.63
N TYR A 25 4.97 -4.94 -0.02
CA TYR A 25 4.99 -5.12 1.43
C TYR A 25 5.90 -4.08 2.10
N LEU A 26 5.39 -3.48 3.18
CA LEU A 26 6.10 -2.52 4.02
C LEU A 26 6.05 -3.04 5.46
N ALA A 27 7.18 -3.54 5.96
CA ALA A 27 7.27 -4.02 7.33
C ALA A 27 7.06 -2.86 8.31
N HIS A 28 7.69 -1.71 8.05
CA HIS A 28 7.78 -0.59 8.96
C HIS A 28 7.64 0.76 8.25
N GLN A 29 7.48 1.81 9.07
CA GLN A 29 7.40 3.20 8.62
C GLN A 29 8.52 3.61 7.66
N ARG A 30 9.74 3.10 7.90
CA ARG A 30 10.91 3.42 7.08
C ARG A 30 10.75 2.96 5.63
N ASP A 31 10.14 1.81 5.42
CA ASP A 31 9.99 1.22 4.08
C ASP A 31 9.10 2.10 3.21
N TRP A 32 8.08 2.73 3.80
CA TRP A 32 7.29 3.76 3.10
C TRP A 32 8.14 4.94 2.69
N LEU A 33 9.02 5.45 3.56
CA LEU A 33 9.86 6.60 3.21
C LEU A 33 10.78 6.28 2.04
N GLU A 34 11.39 5.09 2.05
CA GLU A 34 12.24 4.61 0.97
C GLU A 34 11.42 4.46 -0.33
N LEU A 35 10.27 3.80 -0.28
CA LEU A 35 9.37 3.64 -1.42
C LEU A 35 8.90 5.00 -1.97
N ALA A 36 8.51 5.91 -1.08
CA ALA A 36 7.98 7.21 -1.45
C ALA A 36 9.00 8.08 -2.17
N CYS A 37 10.28 7.98 -1.79
CA CYS A 37 11.38 8.62 -2.51
C CYS A 37 11.62 7.97 -3.89
N LEU A 38 11.54 6.64 -4.00
CA LEU A 38 11.74 5.93 -5.27
C LEU A 38 10.60 6.18 -6.28
N TYR A 39 9.36 6.30 -5.80
CA TYR A 39 8.14 6.40 -6.60
C TYR A 39 7.56 7.82 -6.64
N GLN A 40 8.33 8.86 -6.27
CA GLN A 40 7.84 10.23 -6.07
C GLN A 40 6.97 10.78 -7.23
N HIS A 41 7.27 10.40 -8.47
CA HIS A 41 6.55 10.84 -9.68
C HIS A 41 5.71 9.75 -10.34
N GLN A 42 5.61 8.58 -9.71
CA GLN A 42 4.94 7.41 -10.26
C GLN A 42 3.58 7.16 -9.60
N PHE A 43 3.38 7.64 -8.37
CA PHE A 43 2.07 7.52 -7.72
C PHE A 43 0.99 8.29 -8.47
N ILE A 44 -0.19 7.68 -8.55
CA ILE A 44 -1.40 8.31 -9.05
C ILE A 44 -2.46 8.37 -7.95
N ASP A 45 -3.44 9.26 -8.10
CA ASP A 45 -4.45 9.56 -7.08
C ASP A 45 -5.40 8.41 -6.72
N THR A 46 -5.27 7.25 -7.36
CA THR A 46 -6.01 6.02 -7.07
C THR A 46 -5.17 4.96 -6.35
N ASP A 47 -3.88 5.22 -6.12
CA ASP A 47 -2.99 4.32 -5.39
C ASP A 47 -3.29 4.36 -3.89
N LEU A 48 -3.14 3.19 -3.26
CA LEU A 48 -3.60 2.98 -1.90
C LEU A 48 -2.48 2.38 -1.03
N LEU A 49 -2.41 2.84 0.21
CA LEU A 49 -1.74 2.15 1.31
C LEU A 49 -2.82 1.52 2.19
N LEU A 50 -2.66 0.24 2.54
CA LEU A 50 -3.52 -0.52 3.43
C LEU A 50 -2.72 -0.97 4.66
N ASP A 51 -3.17 -0.62 5.86
CA ASP A 51 -2.52 -1.02 7.11
C ASP A 51 -3.05 -2.35 7.67
N SER A 52 -2.38 -2.89 8.69
CA SER A 52 -2.72 -4.19 9.30
C SER A 52 -4.09 -4.21 10.02
N LEU A 53 -4.73 -3.06 10.23
CA LEU A 53 -6.10 -2.96 10.79
C LEU A 53 -7.18 -2.73 9.71
N GLY A 54 -6.79 -2.79 8.43
CA GLY A 54 -7.67 -2.60 7.29
C GLY A 54 -8.04 -1.13 7.03
N ASN A 55 -7.33 -0.17 7.65
CA ASN A 55 -7.47 1.23 7.28
C ASN A 55 -6.79 1.43 5.92
N GLN A 56 -7.48 2.14 5.02
CA GLN A 56 -6.93 2.48 3.71
C GLN A 56 -6.69 3.98 3.60
N TYR A 57 -5.62 4.32 2.89
CA TYR A 57 -5.12 5.67 2.72
C TYR A 57 -4.85 5.91 1.24
N LEU A 58 -5.44 6.95 0.66
CA LEU A 58 -5.09 7.38 -0.69
C LEU A 58 -3.70 8.01 -0.65
N ILE A 59 -2.88 7.62 -1.62
CA ILE A 59 -1.56 8.21 -1.84
C ILE A 59 -1.77 9.39 -2.80
N ARG A 60 -1.61 10.60 -2.28
CA ARG A 60 -1.66 11.82 -3.09
C ARG A 60 -0.26 12.31 -3.35
N ALA A 61 0.17 12.19 -4.61
CA ALA A 61 1.42 12.79 -5.06
C ALA A 61 1.37 14.31 -4.85
N THR A 62 2.48 14.88 -4.38
CA THR A 62 2.61 16.33 -4.27
C THR A 62 2.90 16.91 -5.65
N PRO A 63 2.11 17.87 -6.14
CA PRO A 63 2.39 18.50 -7.42
C PRO A 63 3.73 19.21 -7.36
N THR A 64 4.63 18.93 -8.31
CA THR A 64 5.90 19.65 -8.45
C THR A 64 5.62 21.09 -8.87
N THR A 65 5.66 22.03 -7.93
CA THR A 65 5.89 23.43 -8.28
C THR A 65 7.35 23.58 -8.64
N ILE A 66 7.62 23.87 -9.91
CA ILE A 66 8.94 23.85 -10.58
C ILE A 66 9.96 24.83 -9.94
N HIS A 67 9.58 25.60 -8.92
CA HIS A 67 10.33 26.77 -8.48
C HIS A 67 10.79 26.82 -7.02
N GLU A 68 10.40 25.92 -6.12
CA GLU A 68 10.81 26.06 -4.72
C GLU A 68 11.20 24.70 -4.09
N ASP A 69 12.40 24.69 -3.52
CA ASP A 69 13.14 23.63 -2.83
C ASP A 69 13.59 22.36 -3.61
N PRO A 70 14.89 22.00 -3.56
CA PRO A 70 15.40 20.74 -4.12
C PRO A 70 15.01 19.51 -3.28
N ILE A 71 14.35 19.72 -2.14
CA ILE A 71 13.82 18.67 -1.27
C ILE A 71 12.36 18.46 -1.67
N GLY A 72 12.13 17.61 -2.66
CA GLY A 72 10.76 17.30 -3.07
C GLY A 72 9.95 16.75 -1.89
N GLU A 73 8.73 17.25 -1.71
CA GLU A 73 7.85 16.81 -0.63
C GLU A 73 7.48 15.33 -0.79
N LEU A 74 7.27 14.64 0.34
CA LEU A 74 6.75 13.28 0.36
C LEU A 74 5.26 13.28 0.01
N PRO A 75 4.76 12.24 -0.70
CA PRO A 75 3.34 12.09 -0.96
C PRO A 75 2.52 12.06 0.33
N ASN A 76 1.36 12.71 0.28
CA ASN A 76 0.45 12.79 1.41
C ASN A 76 -0.42 11.52 1.48
N LEU A 77 -0.62 11.01 2.68
CA LEU A 77 -1.55 9.91 2.94
C LEU A 77 -2.87 10.45 3.48
N LEU A 78 -3.96 10.16 2.75
CA LEU A 78 -5.30 10.64 3.08
C LEU A 78 -6.17 9.47 3.54
N LYS A 79 -6.48 9.41 4.84
CA LYS A 79 -7.32 8.34 5.39
C LYS A 79 -8.72 8.39 4.78
N GLN A 80 -9.18 7.22 4.35
CA GLN A 80 -10.53 7.01 3.86
C GLN A 80 -11.46 6.66 5.03
N GLU A 81 -12.73 7.09 4.94
CA GLU A 81 -13.73 6.81 5.97
C GLU A 81 -14.17 5.34 5.94
N GLN A 82 -14.34 4.80 4.74
CA GLN A 82 -14.61 3.38 4.54
C GLN A 82 -13.33 2.58 4.69
N LYS A 83 -13.38 1.48 5.44
CA LYS A 83 -12.31 0.48 5.44
C LYS A 83 -12.38 -0.38 4.18
N LEU A 84 -11.24 -0.93 3.77
CA LEU A 84 -11.25 -1.97 2.74
C LEU A 84 -12.00 -3.19 3.29
N SER A 85 -12.77 -3.88 2.44
CA SER A 85 -13.38 -5.14 2.87
C SER A 85 -12.31 -6.24 2.88
N LEU A 86 -12.42 -7.20 3.81
CA LEU A 86 -11.50 -8.34 3.84
C LEU A 86 -11.58 -9.16 2.55
N ILE A 87 -12.77 -9.25 1.95
CA ILE A 87 -13.00 -9.93 0.67
C ILE A 87 -12.19 -9.29 -0.44
N ASP A 88 -12.13 -7.96 -0.49
CA ASP A 88 -11.34 -7.26 -1.51
C ASP A 88 -9.85 -7.40 -1.26
N PHE A 89 -9.42 -7.40 0.00
CA PHE A 89 -8.03 -7.67 0.33
C PHE A 89 -7.60 -9.09 -0.09
N ILE A 90 -8.45 -10.12 0.12
CA ILE A 90 -8.20 -11.48 -0.37
C ILE A 90 -7.96 -11.48 -1.88
N LYS A 91 -8.80 -10.76 -2.65
CA LYS A 91 -8.60 -10.64 -4.11
C LYS A 91 -7.28 -9.96 -4.46
N TRP A 92 -6.86 -8.96 -3.70
CA TRP A 92 -5.57 -8.29 -3.92
C TRP A 92 -4.40 -9.25 -3.71
N VAL A 93 -4.39 -10.00 -2.61
CA VAL A 93 -3.35 -11.00 -2.33
C VAL A 93 -3.34 -12.10 -3.39
N GLN A 94 -4.51 -12.53 -3.85
CA GLN A 94 -4.60 -13.51 -4.94
C GLN A 94 -4.08 -12.96 -6.27
N LYS A 95 -4.32 -11.68 -6.57
CA LYS A 95 -3.75 -11.05 -7.76
C LYS A 95 -2.23 -10.91 -7.66
N HIS A 96 -1.73 -10.48 -6.52
CA HIS A 96 -0.29 -10.39 -6.23
C HIS A 96 0.41 -11.73 -6.47
N ALA A 97 -0.07 -12.78 -5.81
CA ALA A 97 0.53 -14.10 -5.94
C ALA A 97 0.48 -14.63 -7.38
N ASN A 98 -0.58 -14.31 -8.15
CA ASN A 98 -0.63 -14.65 -9.57
C ASN A 98 0.39 -13.86 -10.40
N ALA A 99 0.54 -12.56 -10.14
CA ALA A 99 1.49 -11.68 -10.83
C ALA A 99 2.95 -12.16 -10.67
N ILE A 100 3.31 -12.67 -9.49
CA ILE A 100 4.64 -13.24 -9.20
C ILE A 100 4.78 -14.73 -9.59
N GLY A 101 3.79 -15.31 -10.28
CA GLY A 101 3.89 -16.66 -10.86
C GLY A 101 3.52 -17.84 -9.95
N GLN A 102 2.88 -17.60 -8.80
CA GLN A 102 2.38 -18.68 -7.95
C GLN A 102 1.16 -19.36 -8.58
N CYS A 103 1.16 -20.69 -8.67
CA CYS A 103 0.18 -21.43 -9.47
C CYS A 103 -1.06 -21.93 -8.69
N CYS A 104 -1.06 -21.89 -7.35
CA CYS A 104 -2.11 -22.49 -6.50
C CYS A 104 -2.96 -21.46 -5.72
N VAL A 105 -3.05 -20.24 -6.24
CA VAL A 105 -3.45 -19.04 -5.51
C VAL A 105 -4.95 -18.92 -5.24
N ALA A 106 -5.80 -19.57 -6.04
CA ALA A 106 -7.25 -19.50 -5.91
C ALA A 106 -7.80 -20.04 -4.56
N LYS A 107 -6.96 -20.71 -3.76
CA LYS A 107 -7.29 -21.23 -2.42
C LYS A 107 -6.77 -20.39 -1.26
N LEU A 108 -6.03 -19.30 -1.53
CA LEU A 108 -5.60 -18.40 -0.46
C LEU A 108 -6.83 -17.73 0.16
N ALA A 109 -7.01 -17.98 1.45
CA ALA A 109 -8.07 -17.41 2.27
C ALA A 109 -7.50 -17.11 3.66
N PHE A 110 -7.94 -16.00 4.23
CA PHE A 110 -7.56 -15.56 5.57
C PHE A 110 -8.75 -14.81 6.19
N THR A 111 -8.77 -14.73 7.52
CA THR A 111 -9.91 -14.14 8.27
C THR A 111 -9.57 -12.79 8.89
N THR A 112 -8.32 -12.34 8.78
CA THR A 112 -7.86 -11.04 9.30
C THR A 112 -6.90 -10.36 8.34
N PHE A 113 -6.81 -9.02 8.43
CA PHE A 113 -5.83 -8.25 7.65
C PHE A 113 -4.40 -8.63 8.02
N ALA A 114 -4.09 -8.82 9.30
CA ALA A 114 -2.77 -9.23 9.75
C ALA A 114 -2.29 -10.54 9.09
N GLN A 115 -3.14 -11.57 9.04
CA GLN A 115 -2.83 -12.81 8.31
C GLN A 115 -2.61 -12.58 6.82
N GLY A 116 -3.40 -11.70 6.19
CA GLY A 116 -3.18 -11.33 4.79
C GLY A 116 -1.83 -10.64 4.58
N MET A 117 -1.40 -9.77 5.49
CA MET A 117 -0.08 -9.13 5.45
C MET A 117 1.06 -10.16 5.57
N GLU A 118 0.94 -11.12 6.48
CA GLU A 118 1.91 -12.22 6.63
C GLU A 118 2.03 -13.05 5.35
N ILE A 119 0.91 -13.33 4.68
CA ILE A 119 0.91 -14.03 3.39
C ILE A 119 1.64 -13.21 2.33
N VAL A 120 1.34 -11.91 2.20
CA VAL A 120 2.05 -11.04 1.24
C VAL A 120 3.55 -11.04 1.51
N HIS A 121 3.97 -10.90 2.76
CA HIS A 121 5.39 -10.97 3.12
C HIS A 121 6.04 -12.28 2.69
N SER A 122 5.39 -13.42 2.96
CA SER A 122 5.92 -14.75 2.60
C SER A 122 5.99 -15.04 1.10
N LEU A 123 5.31 -14.23 0.29
CA LEU A 123 5.30 -14.34 -1.17
C LEU A 123 6.44 -13.55 -1.82
N ASP A 124 6.95 -12.53 -1.13
CA ASP A 124 8.02 -11.64 -1.61
C ASP A 124 9.43 -12.13 -1.20
N ASP A 125 9.50 -13.06 -0.23
CA ASP A 125 10.72 -13.76 0.21
C ASP A 125 11.08 -14.96 -0.70
#